data_AF-F8CDV6-F1
#
_entry.id   AF-F8CDV6-F1
#
_cell.length_a   1.000
_cell.length_b   1.000
_cell.length_c   1.000
_cell.angle_alpha   90.00
_cell.angle_beta   90.00
_cell.angle_gamma   90.00
#
_symmetry.space_group_name_H-M   'P 1'
#
loop_
_entity.id
_entity.type
_entity.pdbx_description
1 polymer ?
#
loop_
_entity_poly.entity_id
_entity_poly.type
_entity_poly.pdbx_seq_one_letter_code
_entity_poly.pdbx_strand_id
1 'polypeptide(L)'
;MPLLTAFPSPSPSSRSRARRWRLWAPLALTLATPAAWAQDTDAAPAPGAAPELDYATEAKSAEPSGLVVRVAPLEQTQFIVENAERVRVQAPAVVEVSLGEPNQLAVQGLSPGVSEVLVWRQGIKRPLSVRLEVAK
;
A
#
# COMPACT_ATOMS: atom_id res chain seq x y z
N MET A 1 39.94 3.60 -48.15
CA MET A 1 38.96 2.52 -48.41
C MET A 1 37.67 2.85 -47.68
N PRO A 2 36.57 3.26 -48.36
CA PRO A 2 35.28 3.45 -47.74
C PRO A 2 34.32 2.31 -48.12
N LEU A 3 33.67 1.66 -47.15
CA LEU A 3 32.47 0.85 -47.39
C LEU A 3 31.37 1.33 -46.44
N LEU A 4 30.54 2.20 -46.98
CA LEU A 4 29.24 2.61 -46.46
C LEU A 4 28.28 1.42 -46.59
N THR A 5 27.81 0.87 -45.48
CA THR A 5 26.69 -0.08 -45.46
C THR A 5 25.48 0.61 -44.84
N ALA A 6 24.65 1.19 -45.71
CA ALA A 6 23.29 1.59 -45.36
C ALA A 6 22.37 0.37 -45.54
N PHE A 7 21.69 -0.04 -44.46
CA PHE A 7 20.66 -1.09 -44.50
C PHE A 7 19.28 -0.46 -44.71
N PRO A 8 18.47 -0.94 -45.68
CA PRO A 8 17.10 -0.47 -45.84
C PRO A 8 16.18 -1.05 -44.74
N SER A 9 15.44 -0.16 -44.09
CA SER A 9 14.41 -0.48 -43.11
C SER A 9 13.16 -1.05 -43.81
N PRO A 10 12.60 -2.20 -43.39
CA PRO A 10 11.37 -2.72 -43.95
C PRO A 10 10.14 -1.97 -43.41
N SER A 11 9.41 -1.33 -44.31
CA SER A 11 8.07 -0.76 -44.08
C SER A 11 7.02 -1.87 -43.92
N PRO A 12 6.27 -1.96 -42.81
CA PRO A 12 5.10 -2.82 -42.75
C PRO A 12 3.86 -2.07 -43.28
N SER A 13 3.50 -2.35 -44.52
CA SER A 13 2.16 -2.11 -45.05
C SER A 13 1.17 -3.11 -44.42
N SER A 14 0.28 -2.63 -43.55
CA SER A 14 -0.88 -3.40 -43.10
C SER A 14 -2.18 -2.66 -43.44
N ARG A 15 -2.84 -3.13 -44.50
CA ARG A 15 -4.23 -2.81 -44.82
C ARG A 15 -5.15 -3.75 -44.04
N SER A 16 -6.33 -3.23 -43.71
CA SER A 16 -7.59 -3.96 -43.48
C SER A 16 -7.88 -4.35 -42.02
N ARG A 17 -8.84 -3.68 -41.38
CA ARG A 17 -10.29 -3.99 -41.45
C ARG A 17 -11.07 -3.01 -40.57
N ALA A 18 -12.14 -2.46 -41.14
CA ALA A 18 -13.14 -1.67 -40.44
C ALA A 18 -13.78 -2.46 -39.27
N ARG A 19 -13.81 -1.86 -38.07
CA ARG A 19 -14.69 -2.28 -36.97
C ARG A 19 -15.69 -1.17 -36.66
N ARG A 20 -16.80 -1.25 -37.39
CA ARG A 20 -18.19 -0.89 -37.03
C ARG A 20 -18.36 -0.12 -35.71
N TRP A 21 -18.32 1.21 -35.79
CA TRP A 21 -18.91 2.10 -34.79
C TRP A 21 -20.39 2.24 -35.10
N ARG A 22 -21.21 1.31 -34.60
CA ARG A 22 -22.66 1.46 -34.55
C ARG A 22 -23.17 0.71 -33.33
N LEU A 23 -23.65 1.47 -32.35
CA LEU A 23 -24.99 1.34 -31.75
C LEU A 23 -25.08 2.34 -30.60
N TRP A 24 -25.43 3.57 -30.97
CA TRP A 24 -26.09 4.48 -30.05
C TRP A 24 -27.48 3.91 -29.79
N ALA A 25 -27.77 3.54 -28.55
CA ALA A 25 -29.11 3.23 -28.09
C ALA A 25 -29.44 4.17 -26.92
N PRO A 26 -30.27 5.20 -27.13
CA PRO A 26 -30.92 5.98 -26.08
C PRO A 26 -32.34 5.44 -25.89
N LEU A 27 -32.72 4.97 -24.70
CA LEU A 27 -34.09 4.68 -24.23
C LEU A 27 -33.92 3.95 -22.87
N ALA A 28 -34.59 4.27 -21.78
CA ALA A 28 -35.74 5.13 -21.57
C ALA A 28 -35.81 5.52 -20.08
N LEU A 29 -36.37 6.70 -19.86
CA LEU A 29 -36.98 7.18 -18.62
C LEU A 29 -37.69 6.06 -17.83
N THR A 30 -37.29 5.82 -16.58
CA THR A 30 -38.17 5.24 -15.56
C THR A 30 -38.35 6.27 -14.46
N LEU A 31 -39.43 7.04 -14.60
CA LEU A 31 -40.07 7.81 -13.53
C LEU A 31 -40.56 6.82 -12.47
N ALA A 32 -39.94 6.81 -11.30
CA ALA A 32 -40.50 6.23 -10.10
C ALA A 32 -40.16 7.10 -8.90
N THR A 33 -40.77 8.29 -8.85
CA THR A 33 -41.05 9.01 -7.61
C THR A 33 -42.53 8.81 -7.29
N PRO A 34 -42.84 8.33 -6.08
CA PRO A 34 -43.61 9.18 -5.21
C PRO A 34 -42.81 9.48 -3.94
N ALA A 35 -42.65 10.77 -3.71
CA ALA A 35 -42.20 11.33 -2.45
C ALA A 35 -43.13 10.90 -1.31
N ALA A 36 -42.56 10.32 -0.27
CA ALA A 36 -43.14 10.23 1.06
C ALA A 36 -42.00 10.47 2.07
N TRP A 37 -41.78 11.75 2.37
CA TRP A 37 -41.47 12.31 3.70
C TRP A 37 -40.32 11.63 4.46
N ALA A 38 -39.12 12.19 4.38
CA ALA A 38 -38.59 13.12 5.40
C ALA A 38 -38.27 12.45 6.74
N GLN A 39 -36.99 12.12 6.98
CA GLN A 39 -36.14 12.77 7.99
C GLN A 39 -34.78 12.07 8.06
N ASP A 40 -33.74 12.89 8.19
CA ASP A 40 -32.32 12.55 8.16
C ASP A 40 -31.96 11.26 8.89
N THR A 41 -31.54 10.26 8.12
CA THR A 41 -30.69 9.18 8.62
C THR A 41 -29.32 9.34 7.96
N ASP A 42 -28.67 10.48 8.23
CA ASP A 42 -27.23 10.60 7.98
C ASP A 42 -26.49 10.01 9.19
N ALA A 43 -26.54 8.68 9.25
CA ALA A 43 -25.66 7.84 10.03
C ALA A 43 -25.69 6.43 9.40
N ALA A 44 -25.46 6.37 8.09
CA ALA A 44 -25.02 5.13 7.48
C ALA A 44 -23.68 4.74 8.16
N PRO A 45 -23.52 3.49 8.62
CA PRO A 45 -22.30 3.06 9.29
C PRO A 45 -21.15 3.22 8.30
N ALA A 46 -20.14 4.02 8.66
CA ALA A 46 -18.92 4.15 7.89
C ALA A 46 -18.37 2.74 7.56
N PRO A 47 -18.24 2.37 6.29
CA PRO A 47 -17.62 1.12 5.90
C PRO A 47 -16.11 1.33 6.08
N GLY A 48 -15.49 0.68 7.05
CA GLY A 48 -14.02 0.65 7.12
C GLY A 48 -13.36 0.53 8.50
N ALA A 49 -14.10 0.43 9.60
CA ALA A 49 -13.51 0.13 10.90
C ALA A 49 -13.34 -1.39 11.10
N ALA A 50 -12.33 -1.99 10.46
CA ALA A 50 -11.83 -3.33 10.81
C ALA A 50 -10.35 -3.46 10.38
N PRO A 51 -9.37 -3.87 11.24
CA PRO A 51 -9.47 -4.30 12.64
C PRO A 51 -8.43 -3.61 13.57
N GLU A 52 -8.84 -2.74 14.49
CA GLU A 52 -8.00 -2.32 15.63
C GLU A 52 -7.74 -3.47 16.63
N LEU A 53 -8.46 -4.59 16.49
CA LEU A 53 -8.55 -5.65 17.49
C LEU A 53 -7.29 -6.51 17.69
N ASP A 54 -6.34 -6.54 16.75
CA ASP A 54 -5.27 -7.55 16.83
C ASP A 54 -3.84 -7.04 17.00
N TYR A 55 -3.55 -5.73 17.02
CA TYR A 55 -2.17 -5.30 17.31
C TYR A 55 -1.75 -5.70 18.74
N ALA A 56 -2.59 -5.40 19.73
CA ALA A 56 -2.26 -5.67 21.13
C ALA A 56 -2.12 -7.17 21.42
N THR A 57 -2.88 -8.01 20.73
CA THR A 57 -2.82 -9.47 20.84
C THR A 57 -1.58 -10.03 20.14
N GLU A 58 -1.29 -9.54 18.92
CA GLU A 58 -0.10 -9.92 18.14
C GLU A 58 1.20 -9.47 18.84
N ALA A 59 1.24 -8.25 19.38
CA ALA A 59 2.37 -7.68 20.10
C ALA A 59 2.73 -8.46 21.37
N LYS A 60 1.73 -8.97 22.12
CA LYS A 60 1.98 -9.84 23.29
C LYS A 60 2.68 -11.16 22.94
N SER A 61 2.50 -11.63 21.70
CA SER A 61 3.11 -12.86 21.20
C SER A 61 4.44 -12.63 20.49
N ALA A 62 4.82 -11.36 20.30
CA ALA A 62 5.99 -10.98 19.52
C ALA A 62 7.29 -11.31 20.25
N GLU A 63 8.28 -11.75 19.49
CA GLU A 63 9.65 -11.92 19.98
C GLU A 63 10.36 -10.56 19.93
N PRO A 64 10.90 -10.06 21.06
CA PRO A 64 11.62 -8.79 21.07
C PRO A 64 12.91 -8.93 20.28
N SER A 65 13.07 -8.15 19.22
CA SER A 65 14.32 -8.15 18.43
C SER A 65 15.53 -7.62 19.20
N GLY A 66 15.29 -6.79 20.22
CA GLY A 66 16.33 -5.96 20.85
C GLY A 66 16.87 -4.86 19.92
N LEU A 67 16.36 -4.75 18.70
CA LEU A 67 16.76 -3.75 17.71
C LEU A 67 16.03 -2.43 17.99
N VAL A 68 16.81 -1.37 18.13
CA VAL A 68 16.32 0.01 18.21
C VAL A 68 16.80 0.75 16.98
N VAL A 69 15.87 1.12 16.10
CA VAL A 69 16.20 1.92 14.91
C VAL A 69 15.90 3.37 15.22
N ARG A 70 16.90 4.21 15.08
CA ARG A 70 16.77 5.66 15.26
C ARG A 70 16.60 6.29 13.89
N VAL A 71 15.54 7.06 13.74
CA VAL A 71 15.18 7.73 12.49
C VAL A 71 15.05 9.22 12.78
N ALA A 72 15.62 10.06 11.91
CA ALA A 72 15.40 11.49 12.01
C ALA A 72 13.99 11.84 11.49
N PRO A 73 13.36 12.92 11.99
CA PRO A 73 12.05 13.33 11.51
C PRO A 73 12.11 13.71 10.04
N LEU A 74 11.11 13.28 9.26
CA LEU A 74 10.99 13.43 7.81
C LEU A 74 12.07 12.71 6.99
N GLU A 75 12.96 11.95 7.63
CA GLU A 75 13.93 11.11 6.95
C GLU A 75 13.44 9.66 6.81
N GLN A 76 13.95 9.01 5.78
CA GLN A 76 13.73 7.59 5.53
C GLN A 76 14.99 6.80 5.84
N THR A 77 14.86 5.80 6.69
CA THR A 77 15.92 4.83 7.02
C THR A 77 15.49 3.46 6.52
N GLN A 78 16.42 2.73 5.91
CA GLN A 78 16.17 1.38 5.44
C GLN A 78 16.95 0.39 6.28
N PHE A 79 16.33 -0.74 6.61
CA PHE A 79 17.03 -1.85 7.25
C PHE A 79 16.50 -3.19 6.73
N ILE A 80 17.34 -4.21 6.88
CA ILE A 80 17.08 -5.52 6.33
C ILE A 80 16.54 -6.42 7.44
N VAL A 81 15.39 -7.05 7.21
CA VAL A 81 14.87 -8.13 8.04
C VAL A 81 14.68 -9.34 7.14
N GLU A 82 15.46 -10.39 7.40
CA GLU A 82 15.40 -11.62 6.61
C GLU A 82 13.99 -12.23 6.63
N ASN A 83 13.54 -12.60 5.43
CA ASN A 83 12.26 -13.21 5.13
C ASN A 83 11.04 -12.39 5.56
N ALA A 84 11.14 -11.06 5.61
CA ALA A 84 10.00 -10.22 5.95
C ALA A 84 8.84 -10.39 4.93
N GLU A 85 7.65 -10.68 5.43
CA GLU A 85 6.44 -10.95 4.63
C GLU A 85 5.34 -9.91 4.88
N ARG A 86 5.14 -9.53 6.15
CA ARG A 86 4.10 -8.59 6.56
C ARG A 86 4.66 -7.68 7.65
N VAL A 87 4.17 -6.45 7.66
CA VAL A 87 4.55 -5.44 8.65
C VAL A 87 3.30 -4.77 9.21
N ARG A 88 3.33 -4.41 10.49
CA ARG A 88 2.28 -3.63 11.14
C ARG A 88 2.90 -2.64 12.10
N VAL A 89 2.41 -1.40 12.07
CA VAL A 89 2.91 -0.31 12.90
C VAL A 89 1.91 0.00 14.02
N GLN A 90 2.40 0.21 15.25
CA GLN A 90 1.58 0.59 16.39
C GLN A 90 1.06 2.03 16.29
N ALA A 91 1.97 2.97 16.03
CA ALA A 91 1.68 4.40 15.99
C ALA A 91 2.01 4.95 14.60
N PRO A 92 1.09 4.82 13.62
CA PRO A 92 1.30 5.30 12.25
C PRO A 92 1.43 6.83 12.16
N ALA A 93 1.01 7.58 13.19
CA ALA A 93 1.24 9.02 13.27
C ALA A 93 2.70 9.41 13.58
N VAL A 94 3.49 8.46 14.13
CA VAL A 94 4.90 8.67 14.52
C VAL A 94 5.82 8.16 13.42
N VAL A 95 5.49 7.01 12.83
CA VAL A 95 6.33 6.34 11.86
C VAL A 95 5.49 5.68 10.78
N GLU A 96 5.93 5.78 9.54
CA GLU A 96 5.42 4.98 8.42
C GLU A 96 6.43 3.89 8.06
N VAL A 97 5.96 2.67 7.82
CA VAL A 97 6.82 1.56 7.41
C VAL A 97 6.25 0.89 6.16
N SER A 98 7.10 0.73 5.16
CA SER A 98 6.80 0.00 3.94
C SER A 98 7.74 -1.20 3.77
N LEU A 99 7.17 -2.28 3.24
CA LEU A 99 7.91 -3.46 2.82
C LEU A 99 8.36 -3.23 1.37
N GLY A 100 9.67 -3.14 1.16
CA GLY A 100 10.28 -2.94 -0.15
C GLY A 100 10.52 -4.26 -0.88
N GLU A 101 11.67 -4.37 -1.56
CA GLU A 101 12.19 -5.66 -2.04
C GLU A 101 12.16 -6.72 -0.93
N PRO A 102 12.10 -8.03 -1.28
CA PRO A 102 12.14 -9.07 -0.26
C PRO A 102 13.29 -8.81 0.72
N ASN A 103 12.95 -8.78 2.01
CA ASN A 103 13.85 -8.51 3.13
C ASN A 103 14.16 -7.04 3.44
N GLN A 104 13.63 -6.06 2.70
CA GLN A 104 13.89 -4.63 2.97
C GLN A 104 12.68 -3.97 3.63
N LEU A 105 12.92 -3.31 4.76
CA LEU A 105 11.96 -2.44 5.44
C LEU A 105 12.44 -1.01 5.31
N ALA A 106 11.59 -0.18 4.72
CA ALA A 106 11.80 1.26 4.67
C ALA A 106 10.94 1.92 5.73
N VAL A 107 11.57 2.72 6.59
CA VAL A 107 10.95 3.38 7.72
C VAL A 107 11.12 4.87 7.57
N GLN A 108 10.01 5.59 7.59
CA GLN A 108 9.99 7.04 7.55
C GLN A 108 9.54 7.61 8.89
N GLY A 109 10.36 8.47 9.49
CA GLY A 109 9.99 9.22 10.67
C GLY A 109 9.00 10.33 10.31
N LEU A 110 7.83 10.37 10.94
CA LEU A 110 6.81 11.40 10.69
C LEU A 110 6.77 12.43 11.81
N SER A 111 6.69 11.98 13.06
CA SER A 111 6.69 12.86 14.23
C SER A 111 7.59 12.32 15.34
N PRO A 112 8.17 13.18 16.20
CA PRO A 112 9.04 12.75 17.28
C PRO A 112 8.29 11.86 18.27
N GLY A 113 8.86 10.70 18.59
CA GLY A 113 8.22 9.73 19.46
C GLY A 113 8.83 8.34 19.36
N VAL A 114 8.23 7.40 20.08
CA VAL A 114 8.59 5.98 20.01
C VAL A 114 7.41 5.22 19.44
N SER A 115 7.68 4.37 18.47
CA SER A 115 6.70 3.48 17.85
C SER A 115 7.24 2.06 17.81
N GLU A 116 6.37 1.07 18.00
CA GLU A 116 6.73 -0.33 17.81
C GLU A 116 6.21 -0.84 16.48
N VAL A 117 7.00 -1.71 15.85
CA VAL A 117 6.68 -2.33 14.58
C VAL A 117 6.82 -3.83 14.69
N LEU A 118 5.76 -4.52 14.28
CA LEU A 118 5.70 -5.96 14.20
C LEU A 118 6.03 -6.40 12.78
N VAL A 119 7.01 -7.30 12.67
CA VAL A 119 7.46 -7.85 11.38
C VAL A 119 7.24 -9.36 11.38
N TRP A 120 6.40 -9.86 10.49
CA TRP A 120 6.23 -11.29 10.27
C TRP A 120 7.25 -11.78 9.26
N ARG A 121 7.86 -12.93 9.57
CA ARG A 121 8.86 -13.57 8.73
C ARG A 121 8.29 -14.87 8.14
N GLN A 122 8.62 -15.16 6.89
CA GLN A 122 8.16 -16.39 6.23
C GLN A 122 8.58 -17.63 7.05
N GLY A 123 7.63 -18.53 7.27
CA GLY A 123 7.86 -19.76 8.04
C GLY A 123 7.95 -19.57 9.57
N ILE A 124 7.86 -18.35 10.09
CA ILE A 124 7.94 -18.06 11.53
C ILE A 124 6.56 -17.62 12.03
N LYS A 125 6.05 -18.33 13.05
CA LYS A 125 4.70 -18.09 13.61
C LYS A 125 4.60 -16.82 14.45
N ARG A 126 5.70 -16.39 15.08
CA ARG A 126 5.72 -15.22 15.97
C ARG A 126 6.29 -14.01 15.24
N PRO A 127 5.63 -12.84 15.30
CA PRO A 127 6.19 -11.62 14.74
C PRO A 127 7.41 -11.17 15.55
N LEU A 128 8.33 -10.48 14.90
CA LEU A 128 9.46 -9.80 15.51
C LEU A 128 9.03 -8.39 15.90
N SER A 129 9.23 -7.99 17.17
CA SER A 129 8.98 -6.61 17.61
C SER A 129 10.25 -5.77 17.47
N VAL A 130 10.15 -4.68 16.71
CA VAL A 130 11.22 -3.70 16.47
C VAL A 130 10.81 -2.36 17.06
N ARG A 131 11.69 -1.76 17.85
CA ARG A 131 11.45 -0.44 18.43
C ARG A 131 12.02 0.64 17.52
N LEU A 132 11.18 1.60 17.15
CA LEU A 132 11.53 2.73 16.30
C LEU A 132 11.48 4.01 17.13
N GLU A 133 12.58 4.75 17.14
CA GLU A 133 12.71 6.01 17.86
C GLU A 133 12.91 7.14 16.86
N VAL A 134 11.96 8.06 16.80
CA VAL A 134 12.06 9.28 16.00
C VAL A 134 12.60 10.39 16.88
N ALA A 135 13.81 10.85 16.57
CA ALA A 135 14.47 11.92 17.31
C ALA A 135 13.73 13.27 17.16
N LYS A 136 13.96 14.18 18.11
CA LYS A 136 13.52 15.58 18.02
C LYS A 136 14.52 16.42 17.25
#